data_AF-A0A9X7VVS1-F1
#
_entry.id   AF-A0A9X7VVS1-F1
#
_cell.length_a   1.000
_cell.length_b   1.000
_cell.length_c   1.000
_cell.angle_alpha   90.00
_cell.angle_beta   90.00
_cell.angle_gamma   90.00
#
_symmetry.space_group_name_H-M   'P 1'
#
loop_
_entity.id
_entity.type
_entity.pdbx_description
1 polymer ?
#
loop_
_entity_poly.entity_id
_entity_poly.type
_entity_poly.pdbx_seq_one_letter_code
_entity_poly.pdbx_strand_id
1 'polypeptide(L)'
;MSKQQPFRWYRIVGRSQDGRSLDFVYYVESSSPHNVIKYYGKRRKCETENGRITVQFPSHENAVQVMPSTWVPELAEPIDSSVTMVLKVIPATHYVCECGKEHASEFPYPSMWCRCGRKAYPVGKMPSQERFQQHQNHPLEYR
;
A
#
# COMPACT_ATOMS: atom_id res chain seq x y z
N MET A 1 22.87 -9.47 -11.66
CA MET A 1 22.44 -9.26 -10.26
C MET A 1 21.67 -7.94 -10.19
N SER A 2 20.35 -7.99 -10.16
CA SER A 2 19.51 -6.79 -10.01
C SER A 2 19.68 -6.24 -8.59
N LYS A 3 20.27 -5.05 -8.47
CA LYS A 3 20.23 -4.28 -7.22
C LYS A 3 18.74 -4.00 -6.95
N GLN A 4 18.14 -4.68 -6.00
CA GLN A 4 16.79 -4.33 -5.54
C GLN A 4 16.85 -2.88 -5.08
N GLN A 5 16.15 -1.98 -5.76
CA GLN A 5 16.02 -0.61 -5.28
C GLN A 5 15.30 -0.67 -3.94
N PRO A 6 15.76 0.11 -2.94
CA PRO A 6 15.10 0.15 -1.65
C PRO A 6 13.65 0.62 -1.85
N PHE A 7 12.75 0.08 -1.04
CA PHE A 7 11.38 0.58 -0.97
C PHE A 7 11.40 2.04 -0.53
N ARG A 8 10.56 2.86 -1.16
CA ARG A 8 10.43 4.28 -0.89
C ARG A 8 8.97 4.67 -0.84
N TRP A 9 8.68 5.72 -0.09
CA TRP A 9 7.37 6.36 -0.11
C TRP A 9 7.19 7.20 -1.38
N TYR A 10 6.05 7.01 -2.01
CA TYR A 10 5.60 7.77 -3.16
C TYR A 10 4.26 8.42 -2.84
N ARG A 11 4.06 9.63 -3.36
CA ARG A 11 2.80 10.35 -3.31
C ARG A 11 2.17 10.37 -4.70
N ILE A 12 0.91 9.97 -4.77
CA ILE A 12 0.09 10.06 -5.98
C ILE A 12 -1.19 10.83 -5.65
N VAL A 13 -1.48 11.85 -6.47
CA VAL A 13 -2.61 12.76 -6.28
C VAL A 13 -3.65 12.49 -7.35
N GLY A 14 -4.89 12.24 -6.93
CA GLY A 14 -6.03 12.07 -7.82
C GLY A 14 -7.08 13.15 -7.58
N ARG A 15 -7.94 13.35 -8.58
CA ARG A 15 -9.05 14.33 -8.51
C ARG A 15 -10.40 13.65 -8.58
N SER A 16 -11.37 14.14 -7.82
CA SER A 16 -12.75 13.67 -7.97
C SER A 16 -13.30 14.02 -9.36
N GLN A 17 -14.06 13.10 -9.94
CA GLN A 17 -14.81 13.35 -11.17
C GLN A 17 -16.12 14.10 -10.94
N ASP A 18 -16.58 14.21 -9.70
CA ASP A 18 -17.90 14.74 -9.34
C ASP A 18 -17.96 16.28 -9.29
N GLY A 19 -16.98 16.97 -9.91
CA GLY A 19 -16.91 18.43 -10.01
C GLY A 19 -16.49 19.16 -8.72
N ARG A 20 -16.33 18.44 -7.60
CA ARG A 20 -15.75 19.00 -6.36
C ARG A 20 -14.23 19.11 -6.54
N SER A 21 -13.69 20.32 -6.39
CA SER A 21 -12.25 20.63 -6.56
C SER A 21 -11.41 20.15 -5.36
N LEU A 22 -11.53 18.87 -5.00
CA LEU A 22 -10.75 18.27 -3.92
C LEU A 22 -9.71 17.33 -4.50
N ASP A 23 -8.46 17.56 -4.12
CA ASP A 23 -7.34 16.67 -4.39
C ASP A 23 -7.29 15.58 -3.32
N PHE A 24 -7.14 14.33 -3.78
CA PHE A 24 -7.08 13.14 -2.96
C PHE A 24 -5.71 12.51 -3.05
N VAL A 25 -5.13 12.16 -1.91
CA VAL A 25 -3.75 11.66 -1.87
C VAL A 25 -3.69 10.22 -1.40
N TYR A 26 -2.95 9.40 -2.15
CA TYR A 26 -2.39 8.15 -1.63
C TYR A 26 -0.89 8.31 -1.40
N TYR A 27 -0.44 7.89 -0.22
CA TYR A 27 0.96 7.62 0.05
C TYR A 27 1.18 6.11 -0.04
N VAL A 28 2.10 5.68 -0.90
CA VAL A 28 2.33 4.27 -1.21
C VAL A 28 3.81 3.98 -1.05
N GLU A 29 4.15 2.99 -0.22
CA GLU A 29 5.50 2.46 -0.15
C GLU A 29 5.68 1.40 -1.24
N SER A 30 6.61 1.63 -2.15
CA SER A 30 6.80 0.78 -3.32
C SER A 30 8.28 0.68 -3.70
N SER A 31 8.62 -0.32 -4.51
CA SER A 31 9.95 -0.47 -5.10
C SER A 31 10.15 0.41 -6.33
N SER A 32 9.09 0.94 -6.96
CA SER A 32 9.19 1.79 -8.15
C SER A 32 7.93 2.63 -8.42
N PRO A 33 8.05 3.79 -9.09
CA PRO A 33 6.88 4.58 -9.51
C PRO A 33 5.99 3.81 -10.51
N HIS A 34 6.57 2.90 -11.29
CA HIS A 34 5.84 2.01 -12.18
C HIS A 34 4.77 1.19 -11.44
N ASN A 35 5.16 0.56 -10.32
CA ASN A 35 4.23 -0.26 -9.54
C ASN A 35 3.14 0.60 -8.89
N VAL A 36 3.48 1.82 -8.45
CA VAL A 36 2.49 2.78 -7.94
C VAL A 36 1.39 3.04 -8.97
N ILE A 37 1.76 3.36 -10.21
CA ILE A 37 0.79 3.59 -11.30
C ILE A 37 0.02 2.31 -11.66
N LYS A 38 0.72 1.18 -11.76
CA LYS A 38 0.13 -0.11 -12.11
C LYS A 38 -0.97 -0.51 -11.12
N TYR A 39 -0.71 -0.37 -9.83
CA TYR A 39 -1.62 -0.87 -8.78
C TYR A 39 -2.60 0.18 -8.25
N TYR A 40 -2.24 1.47 -8.27
CA TYR A 40 -3.04 2.53 -7.64
C TYR A 40 -3.41 3.67 -8.57
N GLY A 41 -2.83 3.74 -9.77
CA GLY A 41 -3.20 4.73 -10.77
C GLY A 41 -4.57 4.51 -11.39
N LYS A 42 -4.90 5.38 -12.37
CA LYS A 42 -6.16 5.40 -13.13
C LYS A 42 -7.38 5.67 -12.24
N ARG A 43 -8.57 5.38 -12.77
CA ARG A 43 -9.84 5.59 -12.08
C ARG A 43 -10.02 4.59 -10.94
N ARG A 44 -10.30 5.08 -9.74
CA ARG A 44 -10.53 4.28 -8.53
C ARG A 44 -11.82 4.72 -7.85
N LYS A 45 -12.54 3.74 -7.30
CA LYS A 45 -13.66 4.01 -6.40
C LYS A 45 -13.09 4.05 -4.98
N CYS A 46 -13.26 5.18 -4.31
CA CYS A 46 -12.70 5.44 -2.98
C CYS A 46 -13.85 5.58 -1.97
N GLU A 47 -13.67 5.00 -0.80
CA GLU A 47 -14.59 5.20 0.32
C GLU A 47 -14.13 6.42 1.12
N THR A 48 -15.07 7.31 1.43
CA THR A 48 -14.87 8.49 2.26
C THR A 48 -15.95 8.51 3.33
N GLU A 49 -15.81 9.38 4.34
CA GLU A 49 -16.83 9.58 5.37
C GLU A 49 -18.21 9.95 4.78
N ASN A 50 -18.21 10.64 3.64
CA ASN A 50 -19.42 11.07 2.93
C ASN A 50 -19.93 10.05 1.90
N GLY A 51 -19.40 8.83 1.91
CA GLY A 51 -19.77 7.77 0.98
C GLY A 51 -18.70 7.49 -0.09
N ARG A 52 -19.12 6.81 -1.17
CA ARG A 52 -18.22 6.30 -2.20
C ARG A 52 -18.10 7.28 -3.37
N ILE A 53 -16.89 7.75 -3.62
CA ILE A 53 -16.58 8.69 -4.71
C ILE A 53 -15.73 8.02 -5.79
N THR A 54 -15.68 8.63 -6.99
CA THR A 54 -14.79 8.21 -8.07
C THR A 54 -13.64 9.20 -8.21
N VAL A 55 -12.42 8.73 -7.96
CA VAL A 55 -11.18 9.52 -8.06
C VAL A 55 -10.40 9.08 -9.29
N GLN A 56 -9.99 10.04 -10.11
CA GLN A 56 -9.08 9.83 -11.23
C GLN A 56 -7.65 10.09 -10.78
N PHE A 57 -6.88 9.04 -10.57
CA PHE A 57 -5.43 9.12 -10.38
C PHE A 57 -4.69 9.14 -11.72
N PRO A 58 -3.45 9.66 -11.75
CA PRO A 58 -2.58 9.62 -12.91
C PRO A 58 -2.37 8.21 -13.46
N SER A 59 -2.02 8.16 -14.75
CA SER A 59 -1.69 6.93 -15.49
C SER A 59 -0.23 6.87 -15.93
N HIS A 60 0.58 7.86 -15.59
CA HIS A 60 1.97 7.99 -16.03
C HIS A 60 2.89 8.17 -14.83
N GLU A 61 4.07 7.55 -14.89
CA GLU A 61 5.04 7.52 -13.78
C GLU A 61 5.56 8.91 -13.40
N ASN A 62 5.66 9.82 -14.37
CA ASN A 62 6.14 11.20 -14.15
C ASN A 62 5.23 12.02 -13.22
N ALA A 63 3.99 11.58 -13.01
CA ALA A 63 3.04 12.22 -12.10
C ALA A 63 3.12 11.67 -10.66
N VAL A 64 3.99 10.69 -10.41
CA VAL A 64 4.24 10.15 -9.07
C VAL A 64 5.40 10.92 -8.44
N GLN A 65 5.15 11.51 -7.29
CA GLN A 65 6.18 12.22 -6.52
C GLN A 65 6.87 11.26 -5.58
N VAL A 66 8.21 11.26 -5.57
CA VAL A 66 8.99 10.48 -4.60
C VAL A 66 9.16 11.29 -3.33
N MET A 67 8.88 10.69 -2.18
CA MET A 67 9.04 11.35 -0.88
C MET A 67 10.51 11.34 -0.43
N PRO A 68 10.91 12.32 0.41
CA PRO A 68 12.20 12.29 1.10
C PRO A 68 12.37 10.99 1.89
N SER A 69 13.59 10.47 1.99
CA SER A 69 13.87 9.23 2.74
C SER A 69 13.62 9.35 4.25
N THR A 70 13.58 10.57 4.78
CA THR A 70 13.26 10.88 6.17
C THR A 70 11.77 11.03 6.44
N TRP A 71 10.93 11.05 5.39
CA TRP A 71 9.50 11.19 5.55
C TRP A 71 8.88 9.86 5.98
N VAL A 72 8.02 9.91 7.00
CA VAL A 72 7.26 8.76 7.49
C VAL A 72 5.76 9.09 7.55
N PRO A 73 4.87 8.10 7.35
CA PRO A 73 3.44 8.36 7.27
C PRO A 73 2.76 8.79 8.58
N GLU A 74 3.42 8.64 9.74
CA GLU A 74 2.92 9.23 10.99
C GLU A 74 2.84 10.77 10.91
N LEU A 75 3.58 11.36 9.96
CA LEU A 75 3.52 12.78 9.59
C LEU A 75 2.62 13.03 8.37
N ALA A 76 1.63 12.16 8.10
CA ALA A 76 0.67 12.33 6.99
C ALA A 76 -0.33 13.48 7.21
N GLU A 77 0.10 14.54 7.89
CA GLU A 77 -0.51 15.84 7.67
C GLU A 77 -0.29 16.23 6.19
N PRO A 78 -1.27 16.90 5.55
CA PRO A 78 -1.12 17.36 4.19
C PRO A 78 0.12 18.28 4.10
N ILE A 79 1.14 17.80 3.40
CA ILE A 79 2.44 18.48 3.19
C ILE A 79 2.26 19.83 2.48
N ASP A 80 1.10 20.03 1.85
CA ASP A 80 0.76 21.19 1.07
C ASP A 80 -0.69 21.59 1.42
N SER A 81 -0.93 22.87 1.70
CA SER A 81 -2.23 23.43 2.09
C SER A 81 -3.32 23.24 1.02
N SER A 82 -2.92 22.88 -0.20
CA SER A 82 -3.80 22.53 -1.32
C SER A 82 -4.37 21.10 -1.25
N VAL A 83 -3.78 20.22 -0.43
CA VAL A 83 -4.24 18.84 -0.26
C VAL A 83 -5.35 18.79 0.77
N THR A 84 -6.57 18.56 0.30
CA THR A 84 -7.74 18.61 1.20
C THR A 84 -8.05 17.27 1.87
N MET A 85 -7.59 16.13 1.32
CA MET A 85 -7.88 14.82 1.94
C MET A 85 -6.83 13.74 1.63
N VAL A 86 -6.15 13.23 2.66
CA VAL A 86 -5.38 11.98 2.57
C VAL A 86 -6.36 10.81 2.67
N LEU A 87 -6.47 10.02 1.60
CA LEU A 87 -7.40 8.89 1.59
C LEU A 87 -6.78 7.62 2.14
N LYS A 88 -5.52 7.33 1.77
CA LYS A 88 -4.86 6.07 2.11
C LYS A 88 -3.36 6.24 2.28
N VAL A 89 -2.85 5.57 3.30
CA VAL A 89 -1.44 5.23 3.47
C VAL A 89 -1.32 3.73 3.25
N ILE A 90 -0.50 3.32 2.29
CA ILE A 90 -0.37 1.93 1.83
C ILE A 90 1.09 1.50 1.99
N PRO A 91 1.47 0.97 3.16
CA PRO A 91 2.82 0.48 3.40
C PRO A 91 3.09 -0.82 2.65
N ALA A 92 4.35 -1.08 2.36
CA ALA A 92 4.79 -2.41 1.97
C ALA A 92 4.74 -3.31 3.20
N THR A 93 4.57 -4.61 2.98
CA THR A 93 4.74 -5.57 4.06
C THR A 93 6.22 -5.84 4.22
N HIS A 94 6.77 -5.53 5.38
CA HIS A 94 8.15 -5.83 5.75
C HIS A 94 8.21 -7.16 6.49
N TYR A 95 9.27 -7.93 6.29
CA TYR A 95 9.46 -9.26 6.84
C TYR A 95 10.84 -9.37 7.45
N VAL A 96 10.92 -10.04 8.59
CA VAL A 96 12.19 -10.35 9.26
C VAL A 96 12.39 -11.85 9.27
N CYS A 97 13.58 -12.27 8.85
CA CYS A 97 14.05 -13.64 9.01
C CYS A 97 14.82 -13.80 10.33
N GLU A 98 14.81 -14.98 10.93
CA GLU A 98 15.63 -15.32 12.12
C GLU A 98 17.13 -15.05 11.93
N CYS A 99 17.63 -15.07 10.69
CA CYS A 99 19.02 -14.72 10.39
C CYS A 99 19.29 -13.21 10.42
N GLY A 100 18.32 -12.39 10.81
CA GLY A 100 18.41 -10.92 10.89
C GLY A 100 18.22 -10.19 9.55
N LYS A 101 17.99 -10.90 8.45
CA LYS A 101 17.75 -10.27 7.14
C LYS A 101 16.32 -9.77 7.03
N GLU A 102 16.20 -8.53 6.56
CA GLU A 102 14.95 -7.89 6.23
C GLU A 102 14.59 -8.07 4.76
N HIS A 103 13.29 -8.15 4.50
CA HIS A 103 12.70 -8.23 3.17
C HIS A 103 11.44 -7.38 3.12
N ALA A 104 11.05 -6.94 1.93
CA ALA A 104 9.82 -6.19 1.73
C ALA A 104 9.07 -6.66 0.48
N SER A 105 7.75 -6.54 0.52
CA SER A 105 6.85 -6.88 -0.59
C SER A 105 5.65 -5.94 -0.60
N GLU A 106 5.24 -5.50 -1.79
CA GLU A 106 3.99 -4.73 -1.98
C GLU A 106 2.74 -5.59 -1.73
N PHE A 107 2.91 -6.91 -1.65
CA PHE A 107 1.84 -7.86 -1.38
C PHE A 107 2.02 -8.51 0.01
N PRO A 108 0.96 -8.55 0.83
CA PRO A 108 1.00 -9.16 2.16
C PRO A 108 0.89 -10.69 2.05
N TYR A 109 2.03 -11.37 1.98
CA TYR A 109 2.13 -12.82 2.05
C TYR A 109 2.25 -13.29 3.50
N PRO A 110 1.74 -14.49 3.87
CA PRO A 110 1.93 -15.06 5.20
C PRO A 110 3.39 -15.20 5.63
N SER A 111 4.28 -15.43 4.67
CA SER A 111 5.73 -15.55 4.86
C SER A 111 6.46 -15.41 3.52
N MET A 112 7.77 -15.17 3.57
CA MET A 112 8.65 -15.19 2.39
C MET A 112 9.88 -16.08 2.62
N TRP A 113 10.49 -16.59 1.56
CA TRP A 113 11.73 -17.35 1.66
C TRP A 113 12.95 -16.42 1.73
N CYS A 114 13.74 -16.56 2.79
CA CYS A 114 15.03 -15.90 2.90
C CYS A 114 16.12 -16.75 2.22
N ARG A 115 17.17 -16.09 1.72
CA ARG A 115 18.33 -16.75 1.10
C ARG A 115 19.11 -17.67 2.04
N CYS A 116 18.91 -17.58 3.36
CA CYS A 116 19.48 -18.52 4.32
C CYS A 116 18.75 -19.88 4.37
N GLY A 117 17.68 -20.04 3.58
CA GLY A 117 16.88 -21.27 3.54
C GLY A 117 15.78 -21.34 4.61
N ARG A 118 15.57 -20.28 5.41
CA ARG A 118 14.48 -20.18 6.40
C ARG A 118 13.39 -19.21 5.95
N LYS A 119 12.21 -19.32 6.58
CA LYS A 119 11.11 -18.37 6.36
C LYS A 119 11.39 -17.03 7.07
N ALA A 120 10.94 -15.96 6.43
CA ALA A 120 10.80 -14.62 6.99
C ALA A 120 9.31 -14.33 7.21
N TYR A 121 8.97 -13.70 8.32
CA TYR A 121 7.59 -13.43 8.74
C TYR A 121 7.34 -11.93 8.80
N PRO A 122 6.10 -11.48 8.53
CA PRO A 122 5.78 -10.06 8.50
C PRO A 122 6.04 -9.39 9.85
N VAL A 123 6.53 -8.16 9.82
CA VAL A 123 6.71 -7.29 10.99
C VAL A 123 5.42 -6.49 11.18
N GLY A 124 4.83 -6.54 12.38
CA GLY A 124 3.59 -5.83 12.70
C GLY A 124 2.31 -6.58 12.28
N LYS A 125 1.15 -5.94 12.47
CA LYS A 125 -0.14 -6.50 12.09
C LYS A 125 -0.30 -6.47 10.57
N MET A 126 -0.59 -7.62 9.97
CA MET A 126 -0.97 -7.68 8.56
C MET A 126 -2.23 -6.85 8.32
N PRO A 127 -2.27 -5.95 7.32
CA PRO A 127 -3.45 -5.12 7.03
C PRO A 127 -4.71 -5.88 6.55
N SER A 128 -4.70 -7.22 6.55
CA SER A 128 -5.74 -8.02 5.87
C SER A 128 -6.17 -9.29 6.59
N GLN A 129 -5.92 -9.45 7.89
CA GLN A 129 -6.30 -10.68 8.60
C GLN A 129 -7.74 -10.75 9.12
N GLU A 130 -8.58 -9.73 8.94
CA GLU A 130 -10.00 -9.79 9.33
C GLU A 130 -10.89 -10.66 8.43
N ARG A 131 -10.39 -11.24 7.33
CA ARG A 131 -11.23 -12.04 6.39
C ARG A 131 -10.92 -13.53 6.28
N PHE A 132 -10.05 -14.10 7.11
CA PHE A 132 -9.71 -15.53 7.03
C PHE A 132 -10.12 -16.38 8.25
N GLN A 133 -11.01 -15.87 9.12
CA GLN A 133 -11.48 -16.60 10.31
C GLN A 133 -12.96 -17.01 10.28
N GLN A 134 -13.57 -17.17 9.10
CA GLN A 134 -15.00 -17.56 8.98
C GLN A 134 -15.29 -18.79 8.11
N HIS A 135 -14.32 -19.68 7.89
CA HIS A 135 -14.58 -21.00 7.31
C HIS A 135 -13.86 -22.12 8.08
N GLN A 136 -14.20 -22.29 9.35
CA GLN A 136 -14.07 -23.57 10.04
C GLN A 136 -15.26 -23.72 10.97
N ASN A 137 -16.39 -24.18 10.43
CA ASN A 137 -17.44 -24.89 11.15
C ASN A 137 -18.38 -25.52 10.12
N HIS A 138 -17.95 -26.65 9.55
CA HIS A 138 -18.89 -27.62 9.02
C HIS A 138 -18.48 -28.99 9.58
N PRO A 139 -19.22 -29.56 10.54
CA PRO A 139 -19.01 -30.94 10.93
C PRO A 139 -19.43 -31.84 9.75
N LEU A 140 -18.52 -32.72 9.34
CA LEU A 140 -18.78 -33.81 8.43
C LEU A 140 -19.66 -34.83 9.14
N GLU A 141 -20.97 -34.81 8.89
CA GLU A 141 -21.82 -35.97 9.18
C GLU A 141 -21.61 -37.00 8.07
N TYR A 142 -20.95 -38.10 8.42
CA TYR A 142 -20.90 -39.32 7.61
C TYR A 142 -22.27 -40.01 7.67
N ARG A 143 -22.85 -40.32 6.51
CA ARG A 143 -23.79 -41.42 6.31
C ARG A 143 -23.28 -42.31 5.21
#